data_AF-A0A2X3JPG8-F1
#
_entry.id   AF-A0A2X3JPG8-F1
#
_cell.length_a   1.000
_cell.length_b   1.000
_cell.length_c   1.000
_cell.angle_alpha   90.00
_cell.angle_beta   90.00
_cell.angle_gamma   90.00
#
_symmetry.space_group_name_H-M   'P 1'
#
loop_
_entity.id
_entity.type
_entity.pdbx_description
1 polymer ?
#
loop_
_entity_poly.entity_id
_entity_poly.type
_entity_poly.pdbx_seq_one_letter_code
_entity_poly.pdbx_strand_id
1 'polypeptide(L)'
;MTKAEIASAVNEWFNIENYSVLQNLTVEQLFQEIENRIVAYRMEQNRAELSPENLSRHQKYYEELIEGKVVFGDVFGGPEKRLSSSYAIKPVTHQGLWEVAGYVAAFDKYVNPEGKPLPHMEVSHYLKEAGVNNEGLMLVQINLAETSPEEIINHLKVMVPEWKQQLQAPEPPARDFRFGVSNLKKILDYNIIPIMDLLYWRRMKRSGLVCHN
;
A
#
# COMPACT_ATOMS: atom_id res chain seq x y z
N MET A 1 -23.54 -22.95 6.97
CA MET A 1 -22.65 -24.12 6.85
C MET A 1 -22.37 -24.69 8.23
N THR A 2 -22.45 -26.00 8.37
CA THR A 2 -22.04 -26.73 9.56
C THR A 2 -20.50 -26.78 9.68
N LYS A 3 -19.97 -27.10 10.87
CA LYS A 3 -18.51 -27.25 11.07
C LYS A 3 -17.92 -28.33 10.16
N ALA A 4 -18.67 -29.40 9.88
CA ALA A 4 -18.25 -30.48 8.99
C ALA A 4 -18.18 -30.05 7.52
N GLU A 5 -19.18 -29.29 7.04
CA GLU A 5 -19.17 -28.72 5.68
C GLU A 5 -17.99 -27.76 5.47
N ILE A 6 -17.67 -26.94 6.47
CA ILE A 6 -16.51 -26.04 6.41
C ILE A 6 -15.21 -26.85 6.35
N ALA A 7 -15.07 -27.88 7.18
CA ALA A 7 -13.87 -28.72 7.19
C ALA A 7 -13.66 -29.46 5.86
N SER A 8 -14.73 -30.01 5.27
CA SER A 8 -14.66 -30.66 3.94
C SER A 8 -14.22 -29.65 2.87
N ALA A 9 -14.88 -28.49 2.81
CA ALA A 9 -14.60 -27.49 1.79
C ALA A 9 -13.19 -26.87 1.92
N VAL A 10 -12.66 -26.73 3.14
CA VAL A 10 -11.27 -26.29 3.34
C VAL A 10 -10.29 -27.39 2.93
N ASN A 11 -10.54 -28.66 3.26
CA ASN A 11 -9.66 -29.76 2.89
C ASN A 11 -9.58 -30.00 1.38
N GLU A 12 -10.65 -29.74 0.65
CA GLU A 12 -10.68 -29.83 -0.82
C GLU A 12 -9.93 -28.66 -1.48
N TRP A 13 -10.07 -27.46 -0.92
CA TRP A 13 -9.51 -26.24 -1.50
C TRP A 13 -8.05 -25.96 -1.10
N PHE A 14 -7.73 -26.10 0.19
CA PHE A 14 -6.47 -25.62 0.76
C PHE A 14 -5.42 -26.74 0.76
N ASN A 15 -4.34 -26.52 0.01
CA ASN A 15 -3.15 -27.35 0.07
C ASN A 15 -1.92 -26.46 0.31
N ILE A 16 -1.22 -26.70 1.43
CA ILE A 16 -0.04 -25.92 1.81
C ILE A 16 1.12 -26.07 0.80
N GLU A 17 1.21 -27.20 0.10
CA GLU A 17 2.28 -27.45 -0.88
C GLU A 17 2.20 -26.54 -2.11
N ASN A 18 1.00 -26.04 -2.45
CA ASN A 18 0.81 -25.07 -3.52
C ASN A 18 1.57 -23.76 -3.27
N TYR A 19 1.85 -23.45 -2.00
CA TYR A 19 2.56 -22.25 -1.57
C TYR A 19 4.08 -22.38 -1.58
N SER A 20 4.62 -23.57 -1.84
CA SER A 20 6.07 -23.80 -1.94
C SER A 20 6.76 -22.88 -2.97
N VAL A 21 6.03 -22.49 -4.03
CA VAL A 21 6.50 -21.56 -5.06
C VAL A 21 6.87 -20.18 -4.52
N LEU A 22 6.28 -19.76 -3.38
CA LEU A 22 6.56 -18.46 -2.74
C LEU A 22 8.00 -18.35 -2.21
N GLN A 23 8.65 -19.49 -1.93
CA GLN A 23 10.04 -19.53 -1.45
C GLN A 23 11.05 -19.03 -2.49
N ASN A 24 10.65 -19.00 -3.77
CA ASN A 24 11.51 -18.61 -4.88
C ASN A 24 11.32 -17.15 -5.32
N LEU A 25 10.49 -16.37 -4.61
CA LEU A 25 10.19 -14.98 -4.99
C LEU A 25 11.29 -14.01 -4.59
N THR A 26 11.49 -12.98 -5.42
CA THR A 26 12.24 -11.79 -5.00
C THR A 26 11.45 -11.00 -3.95
N VAL A 27 12.14 -10.08 -3.28
CA VAL A 27 11.53 -9.19 -2.28
C VAL A 27 10.37 -8.37 -2.87
N GLU A 28 10.58 -7.86 -4.09
CA GLU A 28 9.61 -7.03 -4.81
C GLU A 28 8.38 -7.85 -5.21
N GLN A 29 8.60 -9.08 -5.68
CA GLN A 29 7.51 -10.01 -6.00
C GLN A 29 6.71 -10.35 -4.75
N LEU A 30 7.37 -10.71 -3.65
CA LEU A 30 6.71 -11.01 -2.39
C LEU A 30 5.91 -9.81 -1.85
N PHE A 31 6.44 -8.59 -2.00
CA PHE A 31 5.73 -7.37 -1.64
C PHE A 31 4.46 -7.19 -2.48
N GLN A 32 4.56 -7.36 -3.80
CA GLN A 32 3.41 -7.27 -4.70
C GLN A 32 2.34 -8.31 -4.35
N GLU A 33 2.74 -9.53 -4.01
CA GLU A 33 1.82 -10.60 -3.59
C GLU A 33 1.03 -10.25 -2.32
N ILE A 34 1.66 -9.58 -1.36
CA ILE A 34 1.02 -9.12 -0.13
C ILE A 34 0.06 -7.97 -0.43
N GLU A 35 0.49 -6.98 -1.22
CA GLU A 35 -0.34 -5.83 -1.60
C GLU A 35 -1.58 -6.26 -2.39
N ASN A 36 -1.44 -7.17 -3.36
CA ASN A 36 -2.57 -7.72 -4.12
C ASN A 36 -3.64 -8.32 -3.18
N ARG A 37 -3.22 -9.10 -2.18
CA ARG A 37 -4.13 -9.73 -1.20
C ARG A 37 -4.78 -8.71 -0.29
N ILE A 38 -4.06 -7.68 0.13
CA ILE A 38 -4.62 -6.56 0.92
C ILE A 38 -5.68 -5.82 0.10
N VAL A 39 -5.40 -5.54 -1.17
CA VAL A 39 -6.34 -4.87 -2.09
C VAL A 39 -7.58 -5.75 -2.30
N ALA A 40 -7.41 -7.03 -2.63
CA ALA A 40 -8.52 -7.98 -2.79
C ALA A 40 -9.42 -8.03 -1.54
N TYR A 41 -8.80 -8.12 -0.36
CA TYR A 41 -9.54 -8.16 0.90
C TYR A 41 -10.35 -6.86 1.14
N ARG A 42 -9.77 -5.69 0.85
CA ARG A 42 -10.47 -4.40 0.97
C ARG A 42 -11.58 -4.24 -0.07
N MET A 43 -11.37 -4.72 -1.29
CA MET A 43 -12.40 -4.74 -2.33
C MET A 43 -13.59 -5.58 -1.87
N GLU A 44 -13.37 -6.75 -1.29
CA GLU A 44 -14.45 -7.56 -0.72
C GLU A 44 -15.16 -6.88 0.45
N GLN A 45 -14.45 -6.12 1.28
CA GLN A 45 -15.07 -5.35 2.36
C GLN A 45 -16.03 -4.27 1.83
N ASN A 46 -15.66 -3.62 0.72
CA ASN A 46 -16.43 -2.52 0.12
C ASN A 46 -17.14 -2.98 -1.17
N ARG A 47 -17.48 -4.27 -1.27
CA ARG A 47 -17.97 -4.90 -2.51
C ARG A 47 -19.16 -4.16 -3.13
N ALA A 48 -20.06 -3.66 -2.29
CA ALA A 48 -21.27 -2.95 -2.72
C ALA A 48 -20.98 -1.62 -3.46
N GLU A 49 -19.79 -1.05 -3.26
CA GLU A 49 -19.37 0.22 -3.83
C GLU A 49 -18.44 0.05 -5.04
N LEU A 50 -18.12 -1.19 -5.41
CA LEU A 50 -17.22 -1.48 -6.53
C LEU A 50 -17.91 -1.26 -7.88
N SER A 51 -17.17 -0.70 -8.83
CA SER A 51 -17.57 -0.67 -10.23
C SER A 51 -17.66 -2.09 -10.81
N PRO A 52 -18.45 -2.32 -11.88
CA PRO A 52 -18.53 -3.62 -12.55
C PRO A 52 -17.17 -4.19 -12.99
N GLU A 53 -16.26 -3.32 -13.44
CA GLU A 53 -14.90 -3.71 -13.82
C GLU A 53 -14.09 -4.23 -12.62
N ASN A 54 -14.14 -3.52 -11.49
CA ASN A 54 -13.45 -3.91 -10.27
C ASN A 54 -14.04 -5.20 -9.68
N LEU A 55 -15.36 -5.40 -9.77
CA LEU A 55 -16.00 -6.66 -9.40
C LEU A 55 -15.49 -7.83 -10.25
N SER A 56 -15.38 -7.63 -11.57
CA SER A 56 -14.87 -8.65 -12.49
C SER A 56 -13.41 -9.01 -12.20
N ARG A 57 -12.54 -8.01 -11.98
CA ARG A 57 -11.13 -8.23 -11.62
C ARG A 57 -10.98 -8.96 -10.29
N HIS A 58 -11.75 -8.56 -9.28
CA HIS A 58 -11.81 -9.23 -7.99
C HIS A 58 -12.25 -10.68 -8.11
N GLN A 59 -13.30 -10.95 -8.89
CA GLN A 59 -13.80 -12.30 -9.13
C GLN A 59 -12.73 -13.17 -9.81
N LYS A 60 -12.07 -12.66 -10.86
CA LYS A 60 -10.98 -13.38 -11.56
C LYS A 60 -9.82 -13.70 -10.62
N TYR A 61 -9.36 -12.73 -9.83
CA TYR A 61 -8.29 -12.97 -8.86
C TYR A 61 -8.68 -14.02 -7.82
N TYR A 62 -9.92 -13.98 -7.33
CA TYR A 62 -10.43 -14.98 -6.40
C TYR A 62 -10.49 -16.38 -7.02
N GLU A 63 -10.93 -16.51 -8.27
CA GLU A 63 -10.97 -17.79 -8.98
C GLU A 63 -9.57 -18.38 -9.15
N GLU A 64 -8.58 -17.57 -9.53
CA GLU A 64 -7.20 -18.06 -9.63
C GLU A 64 -6.65 -18.50 -8.26
N LEU A 65 -6.97 -17.77 -7.19
CA LEU A 65 -6.59 -18.12 -5.82
C LEU A 65 -7.32 -19.39 -5.33
N ILE A 66 -8.59 -19.59 -5.70
CA ILE A 66 -9.36 -20.79 -5.32
C ILE A 66 -8.93 -22.04 -6.09
N GLU A 67 -8.32 -21.87 -7.27
CA GLU A 67 -7.68 -22.96 -8.01
C GLU A 67 -6.32 -23.35 -7.42
N GLY A 68 -5.90 -22.72 -6.32
CA GLY A 68 -4.60 -22.97 -5.68
C GLY A 68 -3.42 -22.40 -6.48
N LYS A 69 -3.68 -21.48 -7.42
CA LYS A 69 -2.64 -20.79 -8.17
C LYS A 69 -2.11 -19.62 -7.34
N VAL A 70 -0.80 -19.46 -7.32
CA VAL A 70 -0.17 -18.23 -6.85
C VAL A 70 -0.23 -17.23 -8.00
N VAL A 71 -0.97 -16.13 -7.79
CA VAL A 71 -1.25 -15.15 -8.84
C VAL A 71 -0.15 -14.09 -8.87
N PHE A 72 0.72 -14.16 -9.88
CA PHE A 72 1.84 -13.24 -10.03
C PHE A 72 1.48 -11.94 -10.77
N GLY A 73 2.11 -10.84 -10.34
CA GLY A 73 2.10 -9.56 -11.06
C GLY A 73 1.09 -8.54 -10.52
N ASP A 74 0.95 -7.40 -11.21
CA ASP A 74 0.00 -6.36 -10.81
C ASP A 74 -1.42 -6.71 -11.29
N VAL A 75 -2.16 -7.50 -10.50
CA VAL A 75 -3.48 -8.02 -10.89
C VAL A 75 -4.57 -6.97 -10.76
N PHE A 76 -4.50 -6.20 -9.68
CA PHE A 76 -5.48 -5.16 -9.37
C PHE A 76 -5.09 -3.81 -9.91
N GLY A 77 -4.03 -3.75 -10.72
CA GLY A 77 -3.46 -2.57 -11.35
C GLY A 77 -4.55 -1.55 -11.48
N GLY A 78 -4.50 -0.53 -10.60
CA GLY A 78 -5.64 0.33 -10.33
C GLY A 78 -6.27 0.81 -11.63
N PRO A 79 -7.54 1.26 -11.64
CA PRO A 79 -8.06 1.93 -12.83
C PRO A 79 -7.06 3.02 -13.21
N GLU A 80 -6.39 2.79 -14.35
CA GLU A 80 -5.16 3.43 -14.84
C GLU A 80 -3.85 3.16 -14.07
N LYS A 81 -2.79 2.84 -14.84
CA LYS A 81 -1.34 2.85 -14.53
C LYS A 81 -0.94 3.68 -13.29
N ARG A 82 -1.14 3.17 -12.08
CA ARG A 82 -0.66 3.85 -10.86
C ARG A 82 0.80 3.50 -10.64
N LEU A 83 1.60 4.49 -10.29
CA LEU A 83 2.97 4.26 -9.82
C LEU A 83 2.94 3.47 -8.50
N SER A 84 3.91 2.57 -8.30
CA SER A 84 4.04 1.80 -7.06
C SER A 84 4.14 2.71 -5.84
N SER A 85 3.57 2.27 -4.71
CA SER A 85 3.56 3.02 -3.46
C SER A 85 3.73 2.09 -2.25
N SER A 86 4.07 2.66 -1.11
CA SER A 86 4.14 1.97 0.18
C SER A 86 3.54 2.85 1.28
N TYR A 87 3.52 2.35 2.52
CA TYR A 87 3.13 3.18 3.66
C TYR A 87 4.07 4.39 3.88
N ALA A 88 5.33 4.30 3.43
CA ALA A 88 6.36 5.31 3.67
C ALA A 88 6.51 6.28 2.50
N ILE A 89 6.29 5.81 1.27
CA ILE A 89 6.51 6.57 0.04
C ILE A 89 5.28 6.40 -0.83
N LYS A 90 4.57 7.50 -1.06
CA LYS A 90 3.39 7.55 -1.92
C LYS A 90 3.58 8.61 -2.99
N PRO A 91 3.48 8.28 -4.28
CA PRO A 91 3.40 9.26 -5.34
C PRO A 91 2.22 10.22 -5.10
N VAL A 92 2.45 11.51 -5.28
CA VAL A 92 1.39 12.52 -5.13
C VAL A 92 0.35 12.31 -6.23
N THR A 93 -0.93 12.22 -5.83
CA THR A 93 -2.04 12.10 -6.78
C THR A 93 -2.45 13.49 -7.29
N HIS A 94 -3.16 13.53 -8.42
CA HIS A 94 -3.75 14.79 -8.91
C HIS A 94 -4.62 15.46 -7.83
N GLN A 95 -5.44 14.69 -7.11
CA GLN A 95 -6.23 15.20 -5.99
C GLN A 95 -5.34 15.74 -4.85
N GLY A 96 -4.32 14.99 -4.44
CA GLY A 96 -3.41 15.43 -3.37
C GLY A 96 -2.66 16.71 -3.74
N LEU A 97 -2.34 16.92 -5.01
CA LEU A 97 -1.76 18.18 -5.49
C LEU A 97 -2.72 19.36 -5.29
N TRP A 98 -4.02 19.18 -5.56
CA TRP A 98 -5.03 20.20 -5.33
C TRP A 98 -5.25 20.49 -3.84
N GLU A 99 -5.17 19.48 -2.98
CA GLU A 99 -5.22 19.66 -1.52
C GLU A 99 -4.06 20.54 -1.05
N VAL A 100 -2.84 20.24 -1.50
CA VAL A 100 -1.65 21.07 -1.23
C VAL A 100 -1.83 22.50 -1.74
N ALA A 101 -2.30 22.69 -2.97
CA ALA A 101 -2.55 24.01 -3.53
C ALA A 101 -3.60 24.79 -2.73
N GLY A 102 -4.64 24.11 -2.26
CA GLY A 102 -5.67 24.70 -1.40
C GLY A 102 -5.12 25.17 -0.06
N TYR A 103 -4.22 24.40 0.57
CA TYR A 103 -3.54 24.81 1.79
C TYR A 103 -2.66 26.04 1.60
N VAL A 104 -1.92 26.09 0.48
CA VAL A 104 -1.12 27.27 0.11
C VAL A 104 -2.02 28.50 -0.05
N ALA A 105 -3.06 28.41 -0.87
CA ALA A 105 -3.97 29.53 -1.06
C ALA A 105 -4.65 30.00 0.24
N ALA A 106 -4.99 29.07 1.14
CA ALA A 106 -5.58 29.39 2.43
C ALA A 106 -4.60 30.14 3.34
N PHE A 107 -3.36 29.68 3.46
CA PHE A 107 -2.38 30.36 4.30
C PHE A 107 -1.99 31.73 3.76
N ASP A 108 -1.81 31.88 2.44
CA ASP A 108 -1.57 33.20 1.84
C ASP A 108 -2.72 34.16 2.15
N LYS A 109 -3.97 33.66 2.15
CA LYS A 109 -5.15 34.48 2.45
C LYS A 109 -5.31 34.81 3.93
N TYR A 110 -5.06 33.86 4.83
CA TYR A 110 -5.44 33.98 6.25
C TYR A 110 -4.27 34.23 7.20
N VAL A 111 -3.05 33.83 6.83
CA VAL A 111 -1.85 33.90 7.67
C VAL A 111 -0.84 34.90 7.11
N ASN A 112 -0.70 35.02 5.79
CA ASN A 112 0.14 36.03 5.14
C ASN A 112 -0.64 36.95 4.17
N PRO A 113 -1.73 37.61 4.61
CA PRO A 113 -2.60 38.40 3.73
C PRO A 113 -1.90 39.60 3.07
N GLU A 114 -0.79 40.05 3.66
CA GLU A 114 0.01 41.18 3.16
C GLU A 114 1.08 40.75 2.14
N GLY A 115 1.22 39.44 1.86
CA GLY A 115 2.19 38.91 0.90
C GLY A 115 3.63 39.18 1.30
N LYS A 116 3.94 39.23 2.61
CA LYS A 116 5.31 39.44 3.08
C LYS A 116 6.20 38.30 2.58
N PRO A 117 7.45 38.58 2.19
CA PRO A 117 8.40 37.54 1.83
C PRO A 117 8.52 36.54 2.98
N LEU A 118 8.19 35.28 2.69
CA LEU A 118 8.30 34.22 3.68
C LEU A 118 9.77 33.80 3.82
N PRO A 119 10.20 33.39 5.02
CA PRO A 119 11.59 33.00 5.27
C PRO A 119 12.00 31.71 4.53
N HIS A 120 11.04 30.89 4.11
CA HIS A 120 11.28 29.61 3.43
C HIS A 120 10.45 29.50 2.16
N MET A 121 11.06 29.01 1.08
CA MET A 121 10.44 28.88 -0.24
C MET A 121 9.88 27.48 -0.48
N GLU A 122 10.26 26.51 0.34
CA GLU A 122 9.88 25.12 0.22
C GLU A 122 8.46 24.87 0.75
N VAL A 123 7.62 24.22 -0.06
CA VAL A 123 6.22 23.94 0.28
C VAL A 123 6.09 23.14 1.59
N SER A 124 7.01 22.23 1.88
CA SER A 124 6.99 21.45 3.12
C SER A 124 7.15 22.32 4.39
N HIS A 125 8.02 23.34 4.34
CA HIS A 125 8.19 24.32 5.42
C HIS A 125 6.95 25.18 5.56
N TYR A 126 6.43 25.66 4.44
CA TYR A 126 5.22 26.45 4.38
C TYR A 126 4.03 25.73 5.03
N LEU A 127 3.77 24.47 4.65
CA LEU A 127 2.66 23.69 5.20
C LEU A 127 2.85 23.38 6.70
N LYS A 128 4.10 23.33 7.18
CA LYS A 128 4.42 23.19 8.61
C LYS A 128 4.08 24.46 9.39
N GLU A 129 4.49 25.63 8.89
CA GLU A 129 4.16 26.93 9.49
C GLU A 129 2.65 27.18 9.51
N ALA A 130 1.95 26.70 8.49
CA ALA A 130 0.50 26.74 8.39
C ALA A 130 -0.25 25.83 9.37
N GLY A 131 0.44 24.91 10.07
CA GLY A 131 -0.18 23.95 10.98
C GLY A 131 -1.05 22.89 10.29
N VAL A 132 -0.94 22.76 8.97
CA VAL A 132 -1.69 21.77 8.17
C VAL A 132 -0.87 20.50 7.93
N ASN A 133 0.46 20.58 8.05
CA ASN A 133 1.36 19.42 7.94
C ASN A 133 1.63 18.76 9.30
N ASN A 134 0.59 18.20 9.92
CA ASN A 134 0.73 17.53 11.22
C ASN A 134 1.29 16.10 11.09
N GLU A 135 1.26 15.53 9.89
CA GLU A 135 1.75 14.17 9.60
C GLU A 135 3.25 14.14 9.22
N GLY A 136 3.91 15.29 9.08
CA GLY A 136 5.31 15.37 8.68
C GLY A 136 5.54 14.98 7.21
N LEU A 137 4.56 15.25 6.35
CA LEU A 137 4.65 15.01 4.91
C LEU A 137 5.76 15.86 4.31
N MET A 138 6.67 15.21 3.59
CA MET A 138 7.71 15.86 2.81
C MET A 138 7.37 15.75 1.33
N LEU A 139 7.20 16.89 0.66
CA LEU A 139 7.05 16.95 -0.79
C LEU A 139 8.43 17.05 -1.43
N VAL A 140 8.78 16.08 -2.27
CA VAL A 140 10.07 16.01 -2.94
C VAL A 140 9.91 15.84 -4.44
N GLN A 141 10.83 16.43 -5.19
CA GLN A 141 11.02 16.14 -6.60
C GLN A 141 12.23 15.22 -6.73
N ILE A 142 12.09 14.13 -7.47
CA ILE A 142 13.16 13.17 -7.73
C ILE A 142 13.33 13.08 -9.24
N ASN A 143 14.53 13.38 -9.74
CA ASN A 143 14.82 13.30 -11.17
C ASN A 143 15.26 11.88 -11.54
N LEU A 144 14.31 11.09 -12.06
CA LEU A 144 14.57 9.71 -12.48
C LEU A 144 15.37 9.60 -13.79
N ALA A 145 15.48 10.67 -14.57
CA ALA A 145 16.19 10.67 -15.85
C ALA A 145 17.69 10.94 -15.69
N GLU A 146 18.08 11.67 -14.64
CA GLU A 146 19.46 12.13 -14.42
C GLU A 146 20.17 11.42 -13.28
N THR A 147 19.46 10.64 -12.46
CA THR A 147 20.03 10.02 -11.26
C THR A 147 19.75 8.53 -11.24
N SER A 148 20.79 7.73 -11.00
CA SER A 148 20.64 6.28 -10.84
C SER A 148 19.89 5.94 -9.54
N PRO A 149 19.28 4.74 -9.43
CA PRO A 149 18.62 4.32 -8.21
C PRO A 149 19.53 4.35 -6.97
N GLU A 150 20.81 3.96 -7.11
CA GLU A 150 21.76 3.95 -6.01
C GLU A 150 22.11 5.36 -5.52
N GLU A 151 22.31 6.30 -6.45
CA GLU A 151 22.55 7.71 -6.13
C GLU A 151 21.34 8.32 -5.43
N ILE A 152 20.11 8.08 -5.92
CA ILE A 152 18.87 8.53 -5.26
C ILE A 152 18.85 8.05 -3.80
N ILE A 153 19.11 6.77 -3.57
CA ILE A 153 19.14 6.18 -2.21
C ILE A 153 20.21 6.85 -1.34
N ASN A 154 21.40 7.09 -1.89
CA ASN A 154 22.51 7.71 -1.13
C ASN A 154 22.20 9.17 -0.77
N HIS A 155 21.62 9.94 -1.68
CA HIS A 155 21.15 11.30 -1.37
C HIS A 155 20.06 11.27 -0.29
N LEU A 156 19.08 10.38 -0.39
CA LEU A 156 18.00 10.27 0.60
C LEU A 156 18.51 9.87 2.00
N LYS A 157 19.56 9.05 2.10
CA LYS A 157 20.18 8.69 3.40
C LYS A 157 20.71 9.91 4.15
N VAL A 158 21.22 10.92 3.43
CA VAL A 158 21.75 12.16 4.03
C VAL A 158 20.62 13.15 4.31
N MET A 159 19.73 13.35 3.35
CA MET A 159 18.72 14.42 3.44
C MET A 159 17.55 14.09 4.36
N VAL A 160 17.08 12.84 4.42
CA VAL A 160 15.90 12.49 5.24
C VAL A 160 16.10 12.79 6.73
N PRO A 161 17.26 12.47 7.36
CA PRO A 161 17.54 12.90 8.73
C PRO A 161 17.51 14.43 8.91
N GLU A 162 18.08 15.19 7.98
CA GLU A 162 18.10 16.65 8.03
C GLU A 162 16.69 17.23 7.93
N TRP A 163 15.88 16.74 6.99
CA TRP A 163 14.49 17.19 6.84
C TRP A 163 13.66 16.90 8.08
N LYS A 164 13.85 15.74 8.73
CA LYS A 164 13.18 15.44 10.01
C LYS A 164 13.53 16.45 11.09
N GLN A 165 14.80 16.83 11.19
CA GLN A 165 15.27 17.83 12.15
C GLN A 165 14.70 19.22 11.82
N GLN A 166 14.81 19.64 10.56
CA GLN A 166 14.37 20.97 10.08
C GLN A 166 12.87 21.18 10.24
N LEU A 167 12.05 20.17 9.93
CA LEU A 167 10.60 20.22 10.03
C LEU A 167 10.06 19.82 11.41
N GLN A 168 10.96 19.47 12.34
CA GLN A 168 10.60 18.93 13.66
C GLN A 168 9.55 17.83 13.53
N ALA A 169 9.83 16.87 12.65
CA ALA A 169 8.93 15.78 12.36
C ALA A 169 8.77 14.90 13.62
N PRO A 170 7.56 14.44 13.95
CA PRO A 170 7.37 13.55 15.08
C PRO A 170 8.17 12.27 14.86
N GLU A 171 8.85 11.79 15.90
CA GLU A 171 9.45 10.46 15.85
C GLU A 171 8.34 9.44 15.58
N PRO A 172 8.53 8.54 14.59
CA PRO A 172 7.55 7.51 14.33
C PRO A 172 7.38 6.68 15.61
N PRO A 173 6.14 6.27 15.95
CA PRO A 173 5.92 5.40 17.11
C PRO A 173 6.83 4.17 17.00
N ALA A 174 7.33 3.69 18.14
CA ALA A 174 8.14 2.48 18.18
C ALA A 174 7.36 1.36 17.48
N ARG A 175 7.81 0.98 16.29
CA ARG A 175 7.16 -0.07 15.52
C ARG A 175 7.79 -1.39 15.93
N ASP A 176 6.96 -2.33 16.36
CA ASP A 176 7.35 -3.74 16.51
C ASP A 176 7.78 -4.35 15.17
N PHE A 177 7.44 -3.70 14.06
CA PHE A 177 7.72 -4.12 12.69
C PHE A 177 8.70 -3.17 11.98
N ARG A 178 9.92 -3.66 11.70
CA ARG A 178 10.92 -3.00 10.83
C ARG A 178 10.96 -3.73 9.49
N PHE A 179 10.73 -3.05 8.37
CA PHE A 179 10.77 -3.71 7.06
C PHE A 179 12.23 -4.08 6.69
N GLY A 180 12.47 -5.32 6.27
CA GLY A 180 13.79 -5.84 5.92
C GLY A 180 13.76 -7.33 5.56
N VAL A 181 14.81 -7.81 4.88
CA VAL A 181 14.92 -9.20 4.36
C VAL A 181 14.65 -10.27 5.43
N SER A 182 15.07 -10.04 6.68
CA SER A 182 14.83 -10.97 7.79
C SER A 182 13.36 -11.08 8.20
N ASN A 183 12.56 -10.01 8.07
CA ASN A 183 11.13 -10.05 8.38
C ASN A 183 10.30 -10.55 7.18
N LEU A 184 10.82 -10.43 5.96
CA LEU A 184 10.25 -11.08 4.77
C LEU A 184 10.42 -12.60 4.81
N LYS A 185 11.57 -13.10 5.28
CA LYS A 185 11.74 -14.54 5.56
C LYS A 185 10.70 -15.04 6.55
N LYS A 186 10.41 -14.29 7.62
CA LYS A 186 9.34 -14.67 8.57
C LYS A 186 7.95 -14.75 7.94
N ILE A 187 7.65 -13.93 6.93
CA ILE A 187 6.36 -14.01 6.21
C ILE A 187 6.23 -15.36 5.51
N LEU A 188 7.32 -15.86 4.93
CA LEU A 188 7.39 -17.17 4.30
C LEU A 188 7.42 -18.29 5.35
N ASP A 189 8.32 -18.21 6.33
CA ASP A 189 8.52 -19.23 7.38
C ASP A 189 7.25 -19.45 8.22
N TYR A 190 6.50 -18.37 8.49
CA TYR A 190 5.27 -18.44 9.28
C TYR A 190 4.02 -18.65 8.43
N ASN A 191 4.17 -18.90 7.12
CA ASN A 191 3.05 -19.17 6.22
C ASN A 191 1.97 -18.07 6.29
N ILE A 192 2.40 -16.80 6.37
CA ILE A 192 1.48 -15.67 6.51
C ILE A 192 0.56 -15.54 5.29
N ILE A 193 1.09 -15.75 4.08
CA ILE A 193 0.29 -15.70 2.84
C ILE A 193 -0.81 -16.79 2.83
N PRO A 194 -0.51 -18.08 3.11
CA PRO A 194 -1.53 -19.10 3.32
C PRO A 194 -2.62 -18.71 4.34
N ILE A 195 -2.23 -18.09 5.45
CA ILE A 195 -3.17 -17.60 6.47
C ILE A 195 -4.06 -16.47 5.92
N MET A 196 -3.50 -15.53 5.17
CA MET A 196 -4.26 -14.45 4.52
C MET A 196 -5.30 -15.01 3.55
N ASP A 197 -4.93 -16.01 2.75
CA ASP A 197 -5.82 -16.67 1.79
C ASP A 197 -6.96 -17.41 2.50
N LEU A 198 -6.68 -18.09 3.62
CA LEU A 198 -7.70 -18.72 4.48
C LEU A 198 -8.69 -17.68 5.07
N LEU A 199 -8.18 -16.54 5.53
CA LEU A 199 -9.01 -15.44 6.05
C LEU A 199 -9.90 -14.85 4.96
N TYR A 200 -9.35 -14.69 3.76
CA TYR A 200 -10.06 -14.18 2.59
C TYR A 200 -11.13 -15.17 2.09
N TRP A 201 -10.79 -16.46 1.93
CA TRP A 201 -11.74 -17.52 1.60
C TRP A 201 -12.94 -17.58 2.57
N ARG A 202 -12.66 -17.50 3.88
CA ARG A 202 -13.70 -17.47 4.91
C ARG A 202 -14.66 -16.29 4.72
N ARG A 203 -14.13 -15.12 4.35
CA ARG A 203 -14.94 -13.92 4.11
C ARG A 203 -15.85 -14.12 2.90
N MET A 204 -15.30 -14.61 1.79
CA MET A 204 -16.04 -14.87 0.56
C MET A 204 -17.19 -15.86 0.75
N LYS A 205 -16.95 -16.94 1.49
CA LYS A 205 -17.98 -17.91 1.87
C LYS A 205 -19.10 -17.30 2.73
N ARG A 206 -18.80 -16.29 3.57
CA ARG A 206 -19.83 -15.57 4.35
C ARG A 206 -20.60 -14.55 3.52
N SER A 207 -19.98 -13.97 2.50
CA SER A 207 -20.60 -13.01 1.58
C SER A 207 -21.54 -13.66 0.55
N GLY A 208 -21.65 -15.00 0.52
CA GLY A 208 -22.63 -15.72 -0.32
C GLY A 208 -22.17 -15.98 -1.77
N LEU A 209 -20.89 -15.82 -2.09
CA LEU A 209 -20.35 -15.99 -3.45
C LEU A 209 -20.02 -17.44 -3.84
N VAL A 210 -20.46 -18.43 -3.08
CA VAL A 210 -20.40 -19.83 -3.52
C VAL A 210 -21.81 -20.30 -3.83
N CYS A 211 -22.23 -20.03 -5.06
CA CYS A 211 -23.16 -20.91 -5.74
C CYS A 211 -22.44 -22.24 -5.95
N HIS A 212 -23.11 -23.31 -5.52
CA HIS A 212 -22.71 -24.69 -5.68
C HIS A 212 -22.30 -25.01 -7.13
N ASN A 213 -21.16 -25.67 -7.27
CA ASN A 213 -21.00 -26.79 -8.20
C ASN A 213 -20.63 -28.01 -7.35
#